data_AF-A0A531MUI7-F1
#
_entry.id   AF-A0A531MUI7-F1
#
_cell.length_a   1.000
_cell.length_b   1.000
_cell.length_c   1.000
_cell.angle_alpha   90.00
_cell.angle_beta   90.00
_cell.angle_gamma   90.00
#
_symmetry.space_group_name_H-M   'P 1'
#
loop_
_entity.id
_entity.type
_entity.pdbx_description
1 polymer ?
#
loop_
_entity_poly.entity_id
_entity_poly.type
_entity_poly.pdbx_seq_one_letter_code
_entity_poly.pdbx_strand_id
1 'polypeptide(L)' 'CYAMQLSHFLAENGTPAEELDAKAVVTLVPGTGITGSAITLIGKVPGIDAAKFKELAEKAKAECPVSKALGAIKVSL' A
#
# COMPACT_ATOMS: atom_id res chain seq x y z
N CYS A 1 -6.13 2.32 -5.00
CA CYS A 1 -4.94 1.97 -5.81
C CYS A 1 -4.03 0.98 -5.07
N TYR A 2 -3.40 1.37 -3.96
CA TYR A 2 -2.53 0.48 -3.15
C TYR A 2 -3.18 -0.86 -2.77
N ALA A 3 -4.33 -0.85 -2.08
CA ALA A 3 -5.01 -2.08 -1.65
C ALA A 3 -5.36 -3.03 -2.81
N MET A 4 -5.76 -2.47 -3.95
CA MET A 4 -6.05 -3.24 -5.16
C MET A 4 -4.79 -3.91 -5.72
N GLN A 5 -3.66 -3.18 -5.78
CA GLN A 5 -2.39 -3.75 -6.23
C GLN A 5 -1.90 -4.85 -5.27
N LEU A 6 -2.04 -4.64 -3.97
CA LEU A 6 -1.72 -5.65 -2.97
C LEU A 6 -2.60 -6.90 -3.14
N SER A 7 -3.91 -6.73 -3.32
CA SER A 7 -4.84 -7.84 -3.58
C SER A 7 -4.42 -8.66 -4.80
N HIS A 8 -3.94 -8.01 -5.86
CA HIS A 8 -3.43 -8.69 -7.05
C HIS A 8 -2.21 -9.55 -6.72
N PHE A 9 -1.20 -9.00 -6.05
CA PHE A 9 0.00 -9.75 -5.67
C PHE A 9 -0.30 -10.91 -4.70
N LEU A 10 -1.25 -10.70 -3.78
CA LEU A 10 -1.71 -11.74 -2.86
C LEU A 10 -2.39 -12.89 -3.61
N ALA A 11 -3.20 -12.59 -4.62
CA ALA A 11 -3.80 -13.60 -5.48
C ALA A 11 -2.75 -14.36 -6.33
N GLU A 12 -1.78 -13.65 -6.91
CA GLU A 12 -0.66 -14.27 -7.65
C GLU A 12 0.20 -15.18 -6.76
N ASN A 13 0.34 -14.83 -5.48
CA ASN A 13 1.03 -15.63 -4.47
C ASN A 13 0.19 -16.82 -3.94
N GLY A 14 -1.03 -17.01 -4.45
CA GLY A 14 -1.91 -18.11 -4.03
C GLY A 14 -2.57 -17.92 -2.66
N THR A 15 -2.49 -16.70 -2.10
CA THR A 15 -3.05 -16.34 -0.78
C THR A 15 -3.95 -15.12 -0.95
N PRO A 16 -5.11 -15.23 -1.64
CA PRO A 16 -5.99 -14.10 -1.88
C PRO A 16 -6.50 -13.51 -0.57
N ALA A 17 -6.57 -12.19 -0.50
CA ALA A 17 -7.12 -11.51 0.68
C ALA A 17 -8.64 -11.72 0.76
N GLU A 18 -9.15 -11.93 1.97
CA GLU A 18 -10.58 -11.80 2.24
C GLU A 18 -10.97 -10.33 2.37
N GLU A 19 -10.11 -9.55 3.04
CA GLU A 19 -10.36 -8.13 3.30
C GLU A 19 -9.04 -7.36 3.35
N LEU A 20 -9.03 -6.15 2.78
CA LEU A 20 -7.95 -5.19 2.87
C LEU A 20 -8.54 -3.79 3.10
N ASP A 21 -8.32 -3.23 4.28
CA ASP A 21 -8.61 -1.84 4.59
C ASP A 21 -7.30 -1.04 4.52
N ALA A 22 -7.20 -0.14 3.55
CA ALA A 22 -6.07 0.77 3.41
C ALA A 22 -6.53 2.21 3.59
N LYS A 23 -5.94 2.87 4.59
CA LYS A 23 -6.15 4.29 4.87
C LYS A 23 -4.91 5.07 4.44
N ALA A 24 -5.08 6.15 3.68
CA ALA A 24 -4.00 7.05 3.33
C ALA A 24 -4.23 8.43 3.97
N VAL A 25 -3.26 8.90 4.75
CA VAL A 25 -3.25 10.24 5.36
C VAL A 25 -2.30 11.12 4.57
N VAL A 26 -2.84 12.14 3.91
CA VAL A 26 -2.07 13.06 3.07
C VAL A 26 -1.65 14.27 3.90
N THR A 27 -0.36 14.62 3.82
CA THR A 27 0.18 15.83 4.45
C THR A 27 0.20 16.96 3.42
N LEU A 28 -0.48 18.06 3.73
CA LEU A 28 -0.52 19.28 2.93
C LEU A 28 0.15 20.41 3.70
N VAL A 29 1.16 21.05 3.11
CA VAL A 29 1.83 22.22 3.67
C VAL A 29 1.40 23.46 2.87
N PRO A 30 0.75 24.46 3.50
CA PRO A 30 0.35 25.69 2.81
C PRO A 30 1.53 26.37 2.11
N GLY A 31 1.33 26.79 0.86
CA GLY A 31 2.38 27.41 0.04
C GLY A 31 3.42 26.44 -0.55
N THR A 32 3.45 25.17 -0.13
CA THR A 32 4.36 24.15 -0.67
C THR A 32 3.62 23.06 -1.44
N GLY A 33 2.41 22.69 -1.00
CA GLY A 33 1.62 21.61 -1.59
C GLY A 33 1.70 20.32 -0.79
N ILE A 34 1.39 19.19 -1.44
CA ILE A 34 1.40 17.87 -0.80
C ILE A 34 2.85 17.45 -0.57
N THR A 35 3.20 17.08 0.66
CA THR A 35 4.59 16.71 1.04
C THR A 35 4.71 15.26 1.49
N GLY A 36 3.60 14.58 1.78
CA GLY A 36 3.63 13.20 2.23
C GLY A 36 2.30 12.47 2.13
N SER A 37 2.39 11.14 2.14
CA SER A 37 1.28 10.20 2.18
C SER A 37 1.65 9.04 3.10
N ALA A 38 0.98 8.93 4.24
CA ALA A 38 1.15 7.82 5.16
C ALA A 38 0.01 6.83 4.97
N ILE A 39 0.35 5.64 4.49
CA ILE A 39 -0.59 4.54 4.28
C ILE A 39 -0.59 3.68 5.54
N THR A 40 -1.75 3.25 5.99
CA THR A 40 -1.91 2.22 7.02
C THR A 40 -2.79 1.13 6.42
N LEU A 41 -2.40 -0.13 6.62
CA LEU A 41 -3.10 -1.28 6.08
C LEU A 41 -3.48 -2.23 7.21
N ILE A 42 -4.75 -2.64 7.21
CA ILE A 42 -5.25 -3.78 7.99
C ILE A 42 -5.78 -4.78 6.98
N GLY A 43 -5.30 -6.02 7.05
CA GLY A 43 -5.65 -7.07 6.10
C GLY A 43 -5.98 -8.40 6.77
N LYS A 44 -6.97 -9.09 6.22
CA LYS A 44 -7.28 -10.48 6.56
C LYS A 44 -6.94 -11.36 5.35
N VAL A 45 -5.87 -12.14 5.50
CA VAL A 45 -5.33 -12.99 4.43
C VAL A 45 -5.04 -14.38 4.98
N PRO A 46 -5.94 -15.36 4.77
CA PRO A 46 -5.72 -16.73 5.22
C PRO A 46 -4.51 -17.36 4.52
N GLY A 47 -3.71 -18.12 5.29
CA GLY A 47 -2.63 -18.94 4.73
C GLY A 47 -1.37 -18.18 4.30
N ILE A 48 -1.27 -16.87 4.53
CA ILE A 48 -0.04 -16.12 4.28
C ILE A 48 0.86 -16.07 5.52
N ASP A 49 2.17 -16.12 5.29
CA ASP A 49 3.18 -15.81 6.30
C ASP A 49 3.32 -14.29 6.51
N ALA A 50 3.63 -13.86 7.74
CA ALA A 50 3.74 -12.44 8.08
C ALA A 50 4.88 -11.73 7.35
N ALA A 51 6.02 -12.39 7.13
CA ALA A 51 7.12 -11.81 6.38
C ALA A 51 6.76 -11.67 4.90
N LYS A 52 6.11 -12.70 4.33
CA LYS A 52 5.65 -12.63 2.94
C LYS A 52 4.58 -11.56 2.72
N PHE A 53 3.64 -11.42 3.66
CA PHE A 53 2.64 -10.34 3.61
C PHE A 53 3.32 -8.97 3.61
N LYS A 54 4.30 -8.75 4.49
CA LYS A 54 5.03 -7.49 4.57
C LYS A 54 5.83 -7.19 3.30
N GLU A 55 6.47 -8.19 2.72
CA GLU A 55 7.19 -8.08 1.43
C GLU A 55 6.25 -7.62 0.31
N LEU A 56 5.10 -8.28 0.16
CA LEU A 56 4.11 -7.94 -0.87
C LEU A 56 3.47 -6.57 -0.61
N ALA A 57 3.26 -6.20 0.65
CA ALA A 57 2.74 -4.91 1.06
C ALA A 57 3.73 -3.76 0.72
N GLU A 58 5.03 -3.93 0.95
CA GLU A 58 6.05 -2.96 0.52
C GLU A 58 6.18 -2.91 -1.01
N LYS A 59 6.12 -4.07 -1.69
CA LYS A 59 6.11 -4.13 -3.15
C LYS A 59 4.91 -3.36 -3.73
N ALA A 60 3.72 -3.56 -3.19
CA ALA A 60 2.52 -2.82 -3.61
C ALA A 60 2.66 -1.31 -3.41
N LYS A 61 3.32 -0.88 -2.33
CA LYS A 61 3.57 0.53 -2.04
C LYS A 61 4.52 1.13 -3.07
N ALA A 62 5.55 0.41 -3.50
CA ALA A 62 6.48 0.87 -4.51
C ALA A 62 5.91 0.82 -5.94
N GLU A 63 5.08 -0.19 -6.22
CA GLU A 63 4.66 -0.49 -7.60
C GLU A 63 3.30 0.08 -8.00
N CYS A 64 2.42 0.43 -7.05
CA CYS A 64 1.08 0.89 -7.43
C CYS A 64 1.14 2.23 -8.19
N PRO A 65 0.32 2.43 -9.24
CA PRO A 65 0.37 3.60 -10.10
C PRO A 65 0.31 4.96 -9.36
N VAL A 66 -0.51 5.05 -8.31
CA VAL A 66 -0.64 6.28 -7.52
C VAL A 66 0.62 6.56 -6.70
N SER A 67 1.24 5.54 -6.10
CA SER A 67 2.51 5.72 -5.38
C SER A 67 3.64 6.16 -6.32
N LYS A 68 3.69 5.58 -7.53
CA LYS A 68 4.65 6.02 -8.57
C LYS A 68 4.43 7.47 -8.97
N ALA A 69 3.17 7.87 -9.19
CA ALA A 69 2.82 9.25 -9.50
C ALA A 69 3.18 10.22 -8.36
N LEU A 70 3.08 9.76 -7.10
CA LEU A 70 3.46 10.49 -5.90
C LEU A 70 4.94 10.31 -5.53
N GLY A 71 5.81 9.82 -6.42
CA GLY A 71 7.22 9.56 -6.13
C GLY A 71 8.05 10.78 -5.70
N ALA A 72 7.54 12.00 -5.95
CA ALA A 72 8.16 13.25 -5.51
C ALA A 72 7.90 13.59 -4.03
N ILE A 73 7.03 12.85 -3.34
CA ILE A 73 6.69 13.06 -1.93
C ILE A 73 7.08 11.85 -1.08
N LYS A 74 7.10 12.02 0.25
CA LYS A 74 7.36 10.92 1.17
C LYS A 74 6.14 9.99 1.25
N VAL A 75 6.28 8.74 0.79
CA VAL A 75 5.26 7.69 0.94
C VAL A 75 5.71 6.66 1.98
N SER A 76 4.95 6.49 3.06
CA SER A 76 5.20 5.52 4.13
C SER A 76 4.07 4.50 4.26
N LEU A 77 4.38 3.34 4.83
CA LEU A 77 3.48 2.24 5.15
C LEU A 77 3.72 1.79 6.60
#